data_AF-A0A485MZF8-F1
#
_entry.id   AF-A0A485MZF8-F1
#
_cell.length_a   1.000
_cell.length_b   1.000
_cell.length_c   1.000
_cell.angle_alpha   90.00
_cell.angle_beta   90.00
_cell.angle_gamma   90.00
#
_symmetry.space_group_name_H-M   'P 1'
#
loop_
_entity.id
_entity.type
_entity.pdbx_description
1 polymer ?
#
loop_
_entity_poly.entity_id
_entity_poly.type
_entity_poly.pdbx_seq_one_letter_code
_entity_poly.pdbx_strand_id
1 'polypeptide(L)'
;MSRVVRPPSEAEVPTWETEDDDMAEGDLGYGLGRRPSSIYEVQVSHLSTSRKRSDGKNFSPPPFPGTREERSGAIFQYSRCKSSQDTHPEESSTSHHRRQSSTDSNSELSNVELKQRLHDTLEEVEILKTELEASQRQLEGKEEALKILQSMAIFGKATSHTQVMLQKTMEQKRSLEKEINALQWEIEFDQNRFKNIEESWTQKYDRLNCENAVLKETLNVKTEEIKMLKSENALLNRQYLEALAMLEIKQQMAAQEHKCRDKCGFTEVSGLELAVLGACLCHGPGGSPCACAKMAVSARKMLLKLKQELGLLQKSKEEAYIMADAFRIAFEQQLMRKNDQALRLTQMDKMCKKATKWINWKHLKEDGKYEL
;
A
#
# COMPACT_ATOMS: atom_id res chain seq x y z
N MET A 1 -50.68 58.65 -19.52
CA MET A 1 -50.55 58.28 -18.09
C MET A 1 -51.24 56.92 -17.96
N SER A 2 -50.62 55.80 -17.59
CA SER A 2 -49.50 55.57 -16.67
C SER A 2 -48.64 54.36 -17.08
N ARG A 3 -47.33 54.51 -16.78
CA ARG A 3 -46.21 53.57 -16.63
C ARG A 3 -46.54 52.06 -16.69
N VAL A 4 -45.98 51.26 -17.61
CA VAL A 4 -44.58 50.78 -17.74
C VAL A 4 -44.01 50.25 -16.43
N VAL A 5 -43.97 48.92 -16.27
CA VAL A 5 -42.79 48.13 -15.86
C VAL A 5 -42.99 46.69 -16.38
N ARG A 6 -42.01 46.21 -17.16
CA ARG A 6 -41.84 44.83 -17.65
C ARG A 6 -40.84 44.15 -16.70
N PRO A 7 -41.06 42.91 -16.22
CA PRO A 7 -40.03 42.20 -15.47
C PRO A 7 -38.99 41.57 -16.43
N PRO A 8 -37.74 41.39 -16.00
CA PRO A 8 -36.67 40.93 -16.86
C PRO A 8 -36.69 39.42 -17.06
N SER A 9 -36.21 39.01 -18.23
CA SER A 9 -35.85 37.66 -18.62
C SER A 9 -34.65 37.18 -17.82
N GLU A 10 -34.86 36.19 -16.95
CA GLU A 10 -33.77 35.35 -16.42
C GLU A 10 -33.32 34.42 -17.53
N ALA A 11 -32.21 34.78 -18.17
CA ALA A 11 -31.39 33.86 -18.94
C ALA A 11 -30.49 33.13 -17.93
N GLU A 12 -30.81 31.87 -17.64
CA GLU A 12 -29.90 30.96 -16.96
C GLU A 12 -28.72 30.67 -17.91
N VAL A 13 -27.66 31.42 -17.71
CA VAL A 13 -26.31 31.12 -18.18
C VAL A 13 -25.81 29.95 -17.32
N PRO A 14 -25.34 28.83 -17.90
CA PRO A 14 -24.63 27.83 -17.13
C PRO A 14 -23.34 28.46 -16.60
N THR A 15 -23.30 28.73 -15.30
CA THR A 15 -22.07 28.87 -14.55
C THR A 15 -21.29 27.57 -14.72
N TRP A 16 -20.20 27.63 -15.48
CA TRP A 16 -19.15 26.63 -15.39
C TRP A 16 -18.63 26.70 -13.96
N GLU A 17 -19.01 25.72 -13.16
CA GLU A 17 -18.28 25.39 -11.94
C GLU A 17 -16.87 25.00 -12.40
N THR A 18 -15.90 25.84 -12.04
CA THR A 18 -14.50 25.46 -12.06
C THR A 18 -14.38 24.28 -11.10
N GLU A 19 -14.23 23.09 -11.65
CA GLU A 19 -13.84 21.91 -10.89
C GLU A 19 -12.47 22.20 -10.29
N ASP A 20 -12.45 22.57 -9.00
CA ASP A 20 -11.24 22.56 -8.20
C ASP A 20 -10.76 21.12 -8.11
N ASP A 21 -9.73 20.82 -8.89
CA ASP A 21 -8.90 19.61 -8.84
C ASP A 21 -8.13 19.60 -7.51
N ASP A 22 -8.79 19.16 -6.45
CA ASP A 22 -8.19 18.96 -5.13
C ASP A 22 -8.17 17.46 -4.78
N MET A 23 -7.48 16.68 -5.60
CA MET A 23 -7.07 15.31 -5.29
C MET A 23 -5.65 15.25 -4.71
N ALA A 24 -5.19 16.32 -4.06
CA ALA A 24 -3.83 16.45 -3.57
C ALA A 24 -3.67 16.15 -2.07
N GLU A 25 -4.56 15.39 -1.41
CA GLU A 25 -4.32 14.98 -0.01
C GLU A 25 -5.12 13.72 0.38
N GLY A 26 -4.86 12.60 -0.30
CA GLY A 26 -5.33 11.27 0.10
C GLY A 26 -4.41 10.62 1.13
N ASP A 27 -4.60 10.92 2.42
CA ASP A 27 -3.97 10.18 3.52
C ASP A 27 -4.52 8.75 3.59
N LEU A 28 -3.77 7.79 3.04
CA LEU A 28 -4.03 6.37 3.19
C LEU A 28 -3.63 5.96 4.61
N GLY A 29 -4.58 6.13 5.53
CA GLY A 29 -4.45 5.73 6.93
C GLY A 29 -3.89 4.31 7.07
N TYR A 30 -2.69 4.20 7.62
CA TYR A 30 -2.14 2.93 8.07
C TYR A 30 -2.92 2.51 9.32
N GLY A 31 -3.82 1.54 9.15
CA GLY A 31 -4.53 0.87 10.22
C GLY A 31 -3.58 0.08 11.12
N LEU A 32 -2.88 0.79 12.01
CA LEU A 32 -2.21 0.20 13.16
C LEU A 32 -3.23 0.08 14.29
N GLY A 33 -3.61 -1.17 14.56
CA GLY A 33 -4.67 -1.51 15.50
C GLY A 33 -4.44 -0.98 16.90
N ARG A 34 -5.53 -0.63 17.57
CA ARG A 34 -5.60 -0.62 19.04
C ARG A 34 -6.52 -1.73 19.52
N ARG A 35 -6.02 -2.54 20.45
CA ARG A 35 -6.83 -3.08 21.53
C ARG A 35 -6.71 -2.18 22.76
N PRO A 36 -7.70 -2.22 23.68
CA PRO A 36 -8.03 -1.12 24.56
C PRO A 36 -7.39 -1.25 25.95
N SER A 37 -7.32 -0.10 26.66
CA SER A 37 -7.19 0.10 28.12
C SER A 37 -5.87 0.73 28.59
N SER A 38 -5.87 2.06 28.82
CA SER A 38 -5.30 2.70 30.03
C SER A 38 -5.49 4.23 30.02
N ILE A 39 -6.60 4.67 30.60
CA ILE A 39 -6.78 5.74 31.60
C ILE A 39 -5.65 6.81 31.74
N TYR A 40 -6.06 8.07 31.52
CA TYR A 40 -5.63 9.41 31.98
C TYR A 40 -4.25 10.02 31.64
N GLU A 41 -4.36 11.26 31.14
CA GLU A 41 -3.34 12.30 31.02
C GLU A 41 -2.68 12.63 32.37
N VAL A 42 -1.36 12.84 32.32
CA VAL A 42 -0.65 13.77 33.19
C VAL A 42 0.27 14.62 32.31
N GLN A 43 -0.07 15.89 32.16
CA GLN A 43 0.86 16.96 31.79
C GLN A 43 1.85 17.16 32.94
N VAL A 44 3.16 17.16 32.66
CA VAL A 44 4.09 18.23 33.10
C VAL A 44 5.30 18.26 32.14
N SER A 45 5.38 19.36 31.40
CA SER A 45 6.53 20.21 31.08
C SER A 45 7.97 19.68 31.26
N HIS A 46 8.86 19.95 30.30
CA HIS A 46 9.78 21.10 30.35
C HIS A 46 10.85 21.09 29.22
N LEU A 47 11.02 22.28 28.62
CA LEU A 47 12.25 22.88 28.05
C LEU A 47 12.72 22.36 26.67
N SER A 48 12.47 23.09 25.57
CA SER A 48 13.17 24.32 25.10
C SER A 48 14.68 24.05 24.86
N THR A 49 15.22 24.06 23.63
CA THR A 49 15.60 25.28 22.88
C THR A 49 16.30 24.86 21.56
N SER A 50 15.89 25.42 20.41
CA SER A 50 16.57 26.49 19.65
C SER A 50 17.68 26.07 18.66
N ARG A 51 17.27 25.83 17.41
CA ARG A 51 17.64 26.57 16.18
C ARG A 51 19.00 27.33 16.18
N LYS A 52 19.94 26.93 15.33
CA LYS A 52 20.35 27.70 14.13
C LYS A 52 21.37 26.99 13.24
N ARG A 53 21.19 27.22 11.94
CA ARG A 53 22.01 26.81 10.80
C ARG A 53 23.31 27.63 10.71
N SER A 54 24.36 27.02 10.18
CA SER A 54 25.37 27.71 9.38
C SER A 54 25.90 26.75 8.30
N ASP A 55 25.79 27.18 7.05
CA ASP A 55 26.30 26.53 5.84
C ASP A 55 27.84 26.52 5.78
N GLY A 56 28.40 25.50 5.14
CA GLY A 56 29.64 25.65 4.36
C GLY A 56 30.71 24.55 4.50
N LYS A 57 30.75 23.66 3.49
CA LYS A 57 31.92 22.97 2.90
C LYS A 57 32.54 21.74 3.61
N ASN A 58 32.20 20.58 3.05
CA ASN A 58 33.03 19.43 2.63
C ASN A 58 34.34 19.14 3.38
N PHE A 59 34.43 17.96 4.02
CA PHE A 59 35.68 17.20 4.14
C PHE A 59 35.44 15.69 4.09
N SER A 60 35.97 15.07 3.03
CA SER A 60 36.28 13.64 2.97
C SER A 60 37.72 13.41 3.50
N PRO A 61 38.06 12.21 4.01
CA PRO A 61 39.35 11.94 4.64
C PRO A 61 40.49 11.78 3.62
N PRO A 62 41.74 12.18 3.95
CA PRO A 62 42.85 12.14 3.00
C PRO A 62 43.59 10.79 2.96
N PRO A 63 44.31 10.51 1.86
CA PRO A 63 44.88 9.21 1.52
C PRO A 63 46.33 9.02 2.02
N PHE A 64 46.72 7.76 2.08
CA PHE A 64 48.11 7.30 2.26
C PHE A 64 48.99 7.68 1.06
N PRO A 65 50.26 8.08 1.28
CA PRO A 65 51.31 7.94 0.29
C PRO A 65 52.21 6.74 0.61
N GLY A 66 52.45 5.94 -0.43
CA GLY A 66 53.55 4.98 -0.47
C GLY A 66 54.88 5.63 -0.81
N THR A 67 55.92 4.78 -0.79
CA THR A 67 57.34 5.01 -1.14
C THR A 67 58.17 5.76 -0.10
N ARG A 68 59.06 5.03 0.60
CA ARG A 68 60.48 4.88 0.21
C ARG A 68 61.28 4.25 1.35
N GLU A 69 62.03 3.22 1.00
CA GLU A 69 62.99 2.50 1.83
C GLU A 69 64.09 3.38 2.44
N GLU A 70 64.32 3.12 3.73
CA GLU A 70 65.58 2.64 4.30
C GLU A 70 66.83 3.53 4.22
N ARG A 71 67.11 4.20 5.35
CA ARG A 71 68.39 4.12 6.07
C ARG A 71 68.33 5.05 7.28
N SER A 72 68.64 4.53 8.46
CA SER A 72 69.60 5.14 9.41
C SER A 72 69.62 4.38 10.73
N GLY A 73 70.83 4.16 11.23
CA GLY A 73 71.17 3.30 12.36
C GLY A 73 70.60 3.73 13.70
N ALA A 74 70.35 2.73 14.54
CA ALA A 74 70.02 2.92 15.94
C ALA A 74 71.30 3.18 16.75
N ILE A 75 71.43 4.42 17.23
CA ILE A 75 72.26 4.78 18.37
C ILE A 75 71.50 4.35 19.62
N PHE A 76 72.09 3.46 20.41
CA PHE A 76 71.56 2.97 21.68
C PHE A 76 71.73 4.06 22.76
N GLN A 77 70.63 4.60 23.28
CA GLN A 77 70.62 5.39 24.51
C GLN A 77 70.14 4.52 25.68
N TYR A 78 71.01 4.37 26.67
CA TYR A 78 70.72 3.74 27.95
C TYR A 78 69.79 4.65 28.78
N SER A 79 68.61 4.14 29.15
CA SER A 79 67.76 4.74 30.19
C SER A 79 67.84 3.91 31.47
N ARG A 80 68.25 4.62 32.52
CA ARG A 80 68.46 4.22 33.91
C ARG A 80 67.11 3.97 34.59
N CYS A 81 66.96 2.83 35.26
CA CYS A 81 65.91 2.62 36.27
C CYS A 81 66.53 2.11 37.59
N LYS A 82 66.33 2.88 38.66
CA LYS A 82 66.30 2.44 40.06
C LYS A 82 64.84 2.00 40.34
N SER A 83 64.45 1.06 41.20
CA SER A 83 64.98 0.61 42.51
C SER A 83 64.20 -0.62 43.01
N SER A 84 64.86 -1.47 43.83
CA SER A 84 64.38 -2.27 45.01
C SER A 84 63.23 -3.28 44.82
N GLN A 85 63.22 -4.51 45.35
CA GLN A 85 63.82 -5.07 46.58
C GLN A 85 63.84 -6.63 46.55
N ASP A 86 64.83 -7.21 47.24
CA ASP A 86 64.91 -8.50 47.98
C ASP A 86 64.40 -9.83 47.40
N THR A 87 65.29 -10.83 47.32
CA THR A 87 65.26 -12.08 48.13
C THR A 87 66.61 -12.83 47.95
N HIS A 88 67.27 -13.17 49.07
CA HIS A 88 68.48 -14.02 49.21
C HIS A 88 68.22 -15.49 48.77
N PRO A 89 69.23 -16.33 48.42
CA PRO A 89 70.19 -16.98 49.37
C PRO A 89 71.66 -16.97 48.85
N GLU A 90 72.69 -16.78 49.67
CA GLU A 90 73.36 -17.71 50.61
C GLU A 90 74.39 -18.65 49.93
N GLU A 91 75.65 -18.45 50.33
CA GLU A 91 76.88 -19.25 50.12
C GLU A 91 77.44 -19.38 48.69
N SER A 92 78.74 -19.24 48.41
CA SER A 92 79.91 -19.67 49.20
C SER A 92 81.19 -18.89 48.84
N SER A 93 81.88 -18.44 49.90
CA SER A 93 83.34 -18.39 50.10
C SER A 93 84.28 -18.48 48.89
N THR A 94 84.98 -17.38 48.59
CA THR A 94 86.46 -17.36 48.43
C THR A 94 86.96 -15.92 48.32
N SER A 95 87.40 -15.36 49.45
CA SER A 95 88.17 -14.11 49.52
C SER A 95 89.58 -14.49 49.96
N HIS A 96 90.46 -14.70 48.98
CA HIS A 96 91.88 -14.85 49.26
C HIS A 96 92.50 -13.47 49.50
N HIS A 97 93.14 -13.37 50.65
CA HIS A 97 93.95 -12.27 51.15
C HIS A 97 94.97 -11.72 50.14
N ARG A 98 95.15 -10.39 50.11
CA ARG A 98 96.52 -9.83 50.10
C ARG A 98 96.61 -8.52 50.87
N ARG A 99 96.94 -8.63 52.15
CA ARG A 99 97.69 -7.59 52.87
C ARG A 99 99.01 -7.38 52.13
N GLN A 100 99.36 -6.14 51.83
CA GLN A 100 100.75 -5.76 51.61
C GLN A 100 101.04 -4.53 52.48
N SER A 101 101.69 -4.78 53.60
CA SER A 101 102.38 -3.77 54.41
C SER A 101 103.81 -4.25 54.60
N SER A 102 104.72 -3.57 53.90
CA SER A 102 106.09 -3.20 54.30
C SER A 102 106.95 -4.23 55.05
N THR A 103 108.04 -4.65 54.41
CA THR A 103 109.42 -4.46 54.91
C THR A 103 110.35 -4.68 53.72
N ASP A 104 111.11 -3.63 53.35
CA ASP A 104 112.25 -3.72 52.44
C ASP A 104 113.23 -4.77 52.98
N SER A 105 113.33 -5.88 52.27
CA SER A 105 114.43 -6.82 52.38
C SER A 105 114.82 -7.15 50.96
N ASN A 106 115.72 -6.32 50.43
CA ASN A 106 116.54 -6.63 49.27
C ASN A 106 117.39 -7.86 49.59
N SER A 107 116.78 -9.05 49.60
CA SER A 107 117.48 -10.29 49.31
C SER A 107 117.19 -10.57 47.85
N GLU A 108 118.23 -10.50 47.02
CA GLU A 108 118.18 -11.01 45.64
C GLU A 108 117.42 -12.35 45.66
N LEU A 109 116.20 -12.35 45.09
CA LEU A 109 115.50 -13.59 44.77
C LEU A 109 116.53 -14.50 44.13
N SER A 110 116.78 -15.67 44.73
CA SER A 110 117.78 -16.56 44.15
C SER A 110 117.35 -16.83 42.71
N ASN A 111 118.31 -16.88 41.79
CA ASN A 111 118.03 -17.05 40.37
C ASN A 111 117.08 -18.25 40.09
N VAL A 112 117.07 -19.23 41.00
CA VAL A 112 116.20 -20.41 41.01
C VAL A 112 114.74 -20.06 41.35
N GLU A 113 114.47 -19.27 42.39
CA GLU A 113 113.11 -18.85 42.77
C GLU A 113 112.48 -17.91 41.73
N LEU A 114 113.29 -17.04 41.11
CA LEU A 114 112.83 -16.18 40.03
C LEU A 114 112.44 -17.01 38.79
N LYS A 115 113.21 -18.06 38.48
CA LYS A 115 112.94 -19.00 37.40
C LYS A 115 111.69 -19.85 37.66
N GLN A 116 111.50 -20.32 38.90
CA GLN A 116 110.31 -21.06 39.28
C GLN A 116 109.06 -20.18 39.16
N ARG A 117 109.09 -18.95 39.71
CA ARG A 117 107.97 -18.01 39.56
C ARG A 117 107.68 -17.68 38.10
N LEU A 118 108.70 -17.52 37.24
CA LEU A 118 108.51 -17.31 35.81
C LEU A 118 107.79 -18.53 35.18
N HIS A 119 108.20 -19.74 35.53
CA HIS A 119 107.57 -20.97 35.03
C HIS A 119 106.13 -21.12 35.50
N ASP A 120 105.85 -20.87 36.78
CA ASP A 120 104.50 -20.90 37.34
C ASP A 120 103.61 -19.86 36.66
N THR A 121 104.11 -18.64 36.42
CA THR A 121 103.36 -17.60 35.70
C THR A 121 103.09 -17.95 34.23
N LEU A 122 104.00 -18.68 33.57
CA LEU A 122 103.78 -19.16 32.21
C LEU A 122 102.69 -20.25 32.17
N GLU A 123 102.69 -21.17 33.13
CA GLU A 123 101.67 -22.20 33.27
C GLU A 123 100.29 -21.59 33.58
N GLU A 124 100.22 -20.60 34.48
CA GLU A 124 99.01 -19.82 34.73
C GLU A 124 98.50 -19.12 33.45
N VAL A 125 99.38 -18.54 32.65
CA VAL A 125 98.99 -17.91 31.35
C VAL A 125 98.43 -18.95 30.37
N GLU A 126 99.02 -20.14 30.29
CA GLU A 126 98.52 -21.22 29.44
C GLU A 126 97.14 -21.70 29.92
N ILE A 127 96.95 -21.88 31.23
CA ILE A 127 95.66 -22.24 31.83
C ILE A 127 94.61 -21.17 31.52
N LEU A 128 94.91 -19.90 31.80
CA LEU A 128 94.00 -18.78 31.53
C LEU A 128 93.65 -18.66 30.04
N LYS A 129 94.59 -18.96 29.15
CA LYS A 129 94.32 -19.02 27.71
C LYS A 129 93.33 -20.13 27.38
N THR A 130 93.50 -21.33 27.93
CA THR A 130 92.53 -22.43 27.71
C THR A 130 91.16 -22.13 28.31
N GLU A 131 91.08 -21.50 29.48
CA GLU A 131 89.83 -21.05 30.09
C GLU A 131 89.14 -19.94 29.28
N LEU A 132 89.93 -19.00 28.74
CA LEU A 132 89.43 -17.96 27.84
C LEU A 132 88.87 -18.57 26.56
N GLU A 133 89.57 -19.52 25.94
CA GLU A 133 89.06 -20.25 24.77
C GLU A 133 87.80 -21.07 25.10
N ALA A 134 87.73 -21.71 26.26
CA ALA A 134 86.54 -22.42 26.72
C ALA A 134 85.35 -21.46 26.91
N SER A 135 85.60 -20.31 27.52
CA SER A 135 84.61 -19.24 27.71
C SER A 135 84.15 -18.63 26.39
N GLN A 136 85.07 -18.45 25.43
CA GLN A 136 84.80 -17.98 24.07
C GLN A 136 83.86 -18.95 23.34
N ARG A 137 84.16 -20.25 23.33
CA ARG A 137 83.28 -21.28 22.73
C ARG A 137 81.92 -21.33 23.43
N GLN A 138 81.87 -21.15 24.76
CA GLN A 138 80.62 -21.10 25.50
C GLN A 138 79.78 -19.86 25.13
N LEU A 139 80.43 -18.71 24.94
CA LEU A 139 79.77 -17.48 24.51
C LEU A 139 79.19 -17.63 23.10
N GLU A 140 79.96 -18.21 22.18
CA GLU A 140 79.53 -18.52 20.81
C GLU A 140 78.31 -19.46 20.83
N GLY A 141 78.33 -20.52 21.63
CA GLY A 141 77.18 -21.43 21.79
C GLY A 141 75.94 -20.73 22.37
N LYS A 142 76.12 -19.80 23.32
CA LYS A 142 75.01 -18.98 23.85
C LYS A 142 74.46 -18.03 22.78
N GLU A 143 75.31 -17.44 21.96
CA GLU A 143 74.90 -16.54 20.87
C GLU A 143 74.09 -17.29 19.80
N GLU A 144 74.51 -18.49 19.42
CA GLU A 144 73.76 -19.36 18.50
C GLU A 144 72.41 -19.77 19.08
N ALA A 145 72.35 -20.16 20.35
CA ALA A 145 71.09 -20.48 21.02
C ALA A 145 70.14 -19.27 21.06
N LEU A 146 70.67 -18.07 21.29
CA LEU A 146 69.88 -16.83 21.29
C LEU A 146 69.32 -16.54 19.89
N LYS A 147 70.10 -16.71 18.83
CA LYS A 147 69.63 -16.58 17.43
C LYS A 147 68.47 -17.53 17.14
N ILE A 148 68.55 -18.79 17.58
CA ILE A 148 67.47 -19.77 17.43
C ILE A 148 66.21 -19.30 18.17
N LEU A 149 66.31 -18.94 19.46
CA LEU A 149 65.17 -18.49 20.25
C LEU A 149 64.51 -17.21 19.68
N GLN A 150 65.33 -16.26 19.20
CA GLN A 150 64.84 -15.05 18.56
C GLN A 150 64.10 -15.37 17.25
N SER A 151 64.64 -16.26 16.42
CA SER A 151 63.97 -16.70 15.19
C SER A 151 62.62 -17.36 15.51
N MET A 152 62.57 -18.26 16.51
CA MET A 152 61.33 -18.90 16.97
C MET A 152 60.31 -17.87 17.48
N ALA A 153 60.75 -16.85 18.21
CA ALA A 153 59.86 -15.78 18.70
C ALA A 153 59.27 -14.95 17.56
N ILE A 154 60.06 -14.63 16.52
CA ILE A 154 59.59 -13.91 15.32
C ILE A 154 58.59 -14.77 14.55
N PHE A 155 58.92 -16.05 14.31
CA PHE A 155 58.01 -17.00 13.66
C PHE A 155 56.70 -17.18 14.43
N GLY A 156 56.76 -17.35 15.76
CA GLY A 156 55.57 -17.48 16.60
C GLY A 156 54.63 -16.28 16.50
N LYS A 157 55.17 -15.05 16.45
CA LYS A 157 54.37 -13.83 16.23
C LYS A 157 53.73 -13.80 14.85
N ALA A 158 54.46 -14.14 13.79
CA ALA A 158 53.93 -14.16 12.42
C ALA A 158 52.81 -15.20 12.25
N THR A 159 52.98 -16.39 12.83
CA THR A 159 51.96 -17.45 12.82
C THR A 159 50.70 -17.03 13.57
N SER A 160 50.84 -16.42 14.75
CA SER A 160 49.71 -15.90 15.53
C SER A 160 48.92 -14.83 14.76
N HIS A 161 49.62 -13.85 14.16
CA HIS A 161 48.98 -12.84 13.32
C HIS A 161 48.19 -13.46 12.16
N THR A 162 48.79 -14.45 11.48
CA THR A 162 48.15 -15.15 10.36
C THR A 162 46.90 -15.91 10.80
N GLN A 163 46.96 -16.58 11.95
CA GLN A 163 45.82 -17.30 12.51
C GLN A 163 44.66 -16.36 12.87
N VAL A 164 44.95 -15.21 13.48
CA VAL A 164 43.92 -14.20 13.81
C VAL A 164 43.30 -13.61 12.55
N MET A 165 44.11 -13.29 11.54
CA MET A 165 43.60 -12.79 10.26
C MET A 165 42.68 -13.81 9.57
N LEU A 166 43.07 -15.08 9.55
CA LEU A 166 42.24 -16.15 9.01
C LEU A 166 40.89 -16.26 9.75
N GLN A 167 40.91 -16.22 11.09
CA GLN A 167 39.70 -16.24 11.89
C GLN A 167 38.79 -15.05 11.58
N LYS A 168 39.35 -13.83 11.48
CA LYS A 168 38.60 -12.63 11.11
C LYS A 168 37.96 -12.75 9.73
N THR A 169 38.69 -13.28 8.74
CA THR A 169 38.15 -13.52 7.40
C THR A 169 37.04 -14.57 7.41
N MET A 170 37.17 -15.63 8.22
CA MET A 170 36.11 -16.63 8.38
C MET A 170 34.84 -16.05 9.02
N GLU A 171 34.98 -15.16 10.00
CA GLU A 171 33.86 -14.46 10.62
C GLU A 171 33.16 -13.51 9.63
N GLN A 172 33.92 -12.76 8.84
CA GLN A 172 33.40 -11.93 7.75
C GLN A 172 32.67 -12.76 6.69
N LYS A 173 33.22 -13.93 6.31
CA LYS A 173 32.54 -14.85 5.42
C LYS A 173 31.20 -15.29 6.00
N ARG A 174 31.17 -15.68 7.28
CA ARG A 174 29.94 -16.07 7.97
C ARG A 174 28.91 -14.93 8.08
N SER A 175 29.34 -13.68 8.24
CA SER A 175 28.41 -12.54 8.25
C SER A 175 27.81 -12.29 6.86
N LEU A 176 28.65 -12.31 5.81
CA LEU A 176 28.19 -12.17 4.43
C LEU A 176 27.23 -13.29 4.01
N GLU A 177 27.49 -14.54 4.43
CA GLU A 177 26.56 -15.65 4.19
C GLU A 177 25.18 -15.41 4.80
N LYS A 178 25.10 -14.80 5.99
CA LYS A 178 23.81 -14.44 6.61
C LYS A 178 23.09 -13.33 5.86
N GLU A 179 23.82 -12.32 5.40
CA GLU A 179 23.26 -11.23 4.58
C GLU A 179 22.75 -11.77 3.25
N ILE A 180 23.51 -12.63 2.57
CA ILE A 180 23.08 -13.29 1.33
C ILE A 180 21.78 -14.07 1.57
N ASN A 181 21.71 -14.86 2.64
CA ASN A 181 20.50 -15.62 2.95
C ASN A 181 19.32 -14.68 3.24
N ALA A 182 19.52 -13.61 4.00
CA ALA A 182 18.46 -12.63 4.28
C ALA A 182 17.95 -11.95 3.00
N LEU A 183 18.85 -11.54 2.11
CA LEU A 183 18.51 -10.95 0.82
C LEU A 183 17.79 -11.94 -0.10
N GLN A 184 18.19 -13.23 -0.09
CA GLN A 184 17.48 -14.27 -0.84
C GLN A 184 16.02 -14.40 -0.38
N TRP A 185 15.79 -14.41 0.93
CA TRP A 185 14.44 -14.44 1.49
C TRP A 185 13.63 -13.19 1.12
N GLU A 186 14.24 -12.00 1.19
CA GLU A 186 13.58 -10.74 0.82
C GLU A 186 13.18 -10.73 -0.66
N ILE A 187 14.07 -11.20 -1.54
CA ILE A 187 13.79 -11.35 -2.97
C ILE A 187 12.64 -12.32 -3.22
N GLU A 188 12.65 -13.50 -2.60
CA GLU A 188 11.57 -14.48 -2.76
C GLU A 188 10.24 -13.97 -2.24
N PHE A 189 10.25 -13.29 -1.10
CA PHE A 189 9.09 -12.65 -0.52
C PHE A 189 8.50 -11.59 -1.46
N ASP A 190 9.34 -10.70 -1.99
CA ASP A 190 8.92 -9.67 -2.92
C ASP A 190 8.42 -10.26 -4.24
N GLN A 191 9.08 -11.28 -4.78
CA GLN A 191 8.61 -12.01 -5.97
C GLN A 191 7.20 -12.57 -5.76
N ASN A 192 6.96 -13.22 -4.63
CA ASN A 192 5.64 -13.74 -4.30
C ASN A 192 4.61 -12.60 -4.12
N ARG A 193 5.00 -11.48 -3.50
CA ARG A 193 4.15 -10.29 -3.37
C ARG A 193 3.76 -9.72 -4.74
N PHE A 194 4.72 -9.56 -5.64
CA PHE A 194 4.48 -9.05 -6.99
C PHE A 194 3.58 -9.98 -7.79
N LYS A 195 3.83 -11.29 -7.74
CA LYS A 195 2.98 -12.28 -8.41
C LYS A 195 1.52 -12.22 -7.94
N ASN A 196 1.29 -12.10 -6.64
CA ASN A 196 -0.07 -11.95 -6.09
C ASN A 196 -0.74 -10.64 -6.58
N ILE A 197 0.02 -9.55 -6.64
CA ILE A 197 -0.49 -8.27 -7.15
C ILE A 197 -0.84 -8.39 -8.64
N GLU A 198 0.06 -8.96 -9.44
CA GLU A 198 -0.13 -9.20 -10.87
C GLU A 198 -1.39 -10.04 -11.13
N GLU A 199 -1.52 -11.19 -10.45
CA GLU A 199 -2.71 -12.05 -10.55
C GLU A 199 -4.00 -11.30 -10.19
N SER A 200 -3.96 -10.47 -9.13
CA SER A 200 -5.12 -9.66 -8.73
C SER A 200 -5.50 -8.62 -9.79
N TRP A 201 -4.53 -8.01 -10.45
CA TRP A 201 -4.75 -7.02 -11.50
C TRP A 201 -5.25 -7.66 -12.78
N THR A 202 -4.71 -8.82 -13.16
CA THR A 202 -5.22 -9.61 -14.27
C THR A 202 -6.69 -9.97 -14.06
N GLN A 203 -7.07 -10.46 -12.88
CA GLN A 203 -8.47 -10.77 -12.58
C GLN A 203 -9.39 -9.54 -12.64
N LYS A 204 -8.94 -8.38 -12.16
CA LYS A 204 -9.70 -7.12 -12.26
C LYS A 204 -9.86 -6.69 -13.71
N TYR A 205 -8.80 -6.78 -14.50
CA TYR A 205 -8.81 -6.44 -15.92
C TYR A 205 -9.76 -7.35 -16.70
N ASP A 206 -9.71 -8.67 -16.47
CA ASP A 206 -10.59 -9.64 -17.12
C ASP A 206 -12.06 -9.42 -16.76
N ARG A 207 -12.36 -9.06 -15.50
CA ARG A 207 -13.70 -8.69 -15.06
C ARG A 207 -14.20 -7.46 -15.81
N LEU A 208 -13.41 -6.39 -15.85
CA LEU A 208 -13.77 -5.16 -16.57
C LEU A 208 -13.96 -5.41 -18.06
N ASN A 209 -13.14 -6.25 -18.68
CA ASN A 209 -13.31 -6.64 -20.08
C ASN A 209 -14.62 -7.38 -20.32
N CYS A 210 -14.99 -8.31 -19.44
CA CYS A 210 -16.28 -8.99 -19.50
C CYS A 210 -17.44 -7.99 -19.38
N GLU A 211 -17.37 -7.08 -18.40
CA GLU A 211 -18.39 -6.04 -18.19
C GLU A 211 -18.51 -5.11 -19.41
N ASN A 212 -17.38 -4.65 -19.97
CA ASN A 212 -17.35 -3.85 -21.19
C ASN A 212 -17.94 -4.59 -22.40
N ALA A 213 -17.68 -5.89 -22.55
CA ALA A 213 -18.27 -6.69 -23.61
C ALA A 213 -19.80 -6.77 -23.48
N VAL A 214 -20.32 -6.99 -22.27
CA VAL A 214 -21.76 -7.01 -22.00
C VAL A 214 -22.40 -5.65 -22.25
N LEU A 215 -21.76 -4.56 -21.81
CA LEU A 215 -22.25 -3.20 -22.04
C LEU A 215 -22.29 -2.87 -23.53
N LYS A 216 -21.24 -3.24 -24.27
CA LYS A 216 -21.18 -3.05 -25.73
C LYS A 216 -22.30 -3.80 -26.44
N GLU A 217 -22.56 -5.04 -26.05
CA GLU A 217 -23.65 -5.82 -26.65
C GLU A 217 -25.02 -5.24 -26.29
N THR A 218 -25.21 -4.82 -25.04
CA THR A 218 -26.45 -4.15 -24.61
C THR A 218 -26.69 -2.87 -25.41
N LEU A 219 -25.64 -2.08 -25.64
CA LEU A 219 -25.71 -0.88 -26.47
C LEU A 219 -26.08 -1.20 -27.92
N ASN A 220 -25.51 -2.25 -28.50
CA ASN A 220 -25.86 -2.71 -29.85
C ASN A 220 -27.35 -3.08 -29.94
N VAL A 221 -27.83 -3.92 -29.01
CA VAL A 221 -29.24 -4.32 -28.93
C VAL A 221 -30.16 -3.11 -28.83
N LYS A 222 -29.84 -2.15 -27.95
CA LYS A 222 -30.62 -0.91 -27.80
C LYS A 222 -30.58 -0.04 -29.05
N THR A 223 -29.45 -0.01 -29.75
CA THR A 223 -29.32 0.71 -31.01
C THR A 223 -30.21 0.10 -32.10
N GLU A 224 -30.25 -1.22 -32.20
CA GLU A 224 -31.14 -1.92 -33.15
C GLU A 224 -32.63 -1.75 -32.77
N GLU A 225 -32.97 -1.81 -31.50
CA GLU A 225 -34.33 -1.53 -31.00
C GLU A 225 -34.79 -0.11 -31.41
N ILE A 226 -33.93 0.90 -31.25
CA ILE A 226 -34.22 2.27 -31.67
C ILE A 226 -34.42 2.35 -33.20
N LYS A 227 -33.61 1.64 -33.99
CA LYS A 227 -33.79 1.62 -35.46
C LYS A 227 -35.13 1.01 -35.85
N MET A 228 -35.54 -0.08 -35.20
CA MET A 228 -36.84 -0.73 -35.43
C MET A 228 -38.00 0.18 -35.04
N LEU A 229 -37.95 0.81 -33.87
CA LEU A 229 -38.98 1.76 -33.45
C LEU A 229 -39.07 2.98 -34.37
N LYS A 230 -37.93 3.47 -34.89
CA LYS A 230 -37.91 4.56 -35.88
C LYS A 230 -38.58 4.16 -37.18
N SER A 231 -38.35 2.95 -37.70
CA SER A 231 -38.98 2.48 -38.93
C SER A 231 -40.48 2.24 -38.75
N GLU A 232 -40.91 1.70 -37.61
CA GLU A 232 -42.33 1.53 -37.27
C GLU A 232 -43.04 2.88 -37.13
N ASN A 233 -42.44 3.84 -36.43
CA ASN A 233 -43.01 5.19 -36.30
C ASN A 233 -43.14 5.88 -37.67
N ALA A 234 -42.16 5.70 -38.57
CA ALA A 234 -42.27 6.19 -39.95
C ALA A 234 -43.44 5.53 -40.71
N LEU A 235 -43.66 4.22 -40.54
CA LEU A 235 -44.78 3.51 -41.16
C LEU A 235 -46.14 4.00 -40.61
N LEU A 236 -46.26 4.14 -39.29
CA LEU A 236 -47.47 4.64 -38.64
C LEU A 236 -47.79 6.07 -39.08
N ASN A 237 -46.79 6.94 -39.15
CA ASN A 237 -46.97 8.30 -39.68
C ASN A 237 -47.46 8.28 -41.13
N ARG A 238 -46.94 7.39 -41.98
CA ARG A 238 -47.43 7.22 -43.35
C ARG A 238 -48.89 6.81 -43.38
N GLN A 239 -49.28 5.79 -42.58
CA GLN A 239 -50.66 5.33 -42.49
C GLN A 239 -51.61 6.42 -41.96
N TYR A 240 -51.16 7.20 -40.97
CA TYR A 240 -51.91 8.34 -40.45
C TYR A 240 -52.20 9.38 -41.55
N LEU A 241 -51.18 9.74 -42.34
CA LEU A 241 -51.34 10.68 -43.45
C LEU A 241 -52.26 10.12 -44.55
N GLU A 242 -52.15 8.84 -44.89
CA GLU A 242 -53.06 8.17 -45.84
C GLU A 242 -54.51 8.20 -45.34
N ALA A 243 -54.74 7.94 -44.05
CA ALA A 243 -56.07 7.99 -43.46
C ALA A 243 -56.65 9.41 -43.46
N LEU A 244 -55.84 10.43 -43.18
CA LEU A 244 -56.25 11.83 -43.29
C LEU A 244 -56.64 12.20 -44.73
N ALA A 245 -55.83 11.83 -45.72
CA ALA A 245 -56.16 12.07 -47.13
C ALA A 245 -57.47 11.37 -47.54
N MET A 246 -57.70 10.14 -47.08
CA MET A 246 -58.96 9.42 -47.30
C MET A 246 -60.16 10.12 -46.65
N LEU A 247 -60.00 10.72 -45.47
CA LEU A 247 -61.04 11.51 -44.82
C LEU A 247 -61.34 12.80 -45.58
N GLU A 248 -60.30 13.50 -46.06
CA GLU A 248 -60.45 14.71 -46.87
C GLU A 248 -61.22 14.42 -48.17
N ILE A 249 -60.88 13.33 -48.87
CA ILE A 249 -61.63 12.88 -50.06
C ILE A 249 -63.08 12.57 -49.69
N LYS A 250 -63.33 11.84 -48.60
CA LYS A 250 -64.71 11.55 -48.15
C LYS A 250 -65.49 12.82 -47.81
N GLN A 251 -64.85 13.80 -47.18
CA GLN A 251 -65.48 15.08 -46.87
C GLN A 251 -65.80 15.85 -48.14
N GLN A 252 -64.92 15.84 -49.14
CA GLN A 252 -65.17 16.43 -50.45
C GLN A 252 -66.32 15.73 -51.17
N MET A 253 -66.37 14.40 -51.14
CA MET A 253 -67.47 13.62 -51.70
C MET A 253 -68.80 13.91 -51.01
N ALA A 254 -68.83 13.95 -49.67
CA ALA A 254 -70.01 14.32 -48.91
C ALA A 254 -70.46 15.75 -49.21
N ALA A 255 -69.54 16.71 -49.33
CA ALA A 255 -69.87 18.08 -49.73
C ALA A 255 -70.41 18.16 -51.16
N GLN A 256 -69.91 17.33 -52.08
CA GLN A 256 -70.42 17.18 -53.44
C GLN A 256 -71.82 16.55 -53.45
N GLU A 257 -72.05 15.51 -52.64
CA GLU A 257 -73.35 14.88 -52.43
C GLU A 257 -74.35 15.87 -51.83
N HIS A 258 -73.95 16.68 -50.85
CA HIS A 258 -74.77 17.74 -50.27
C HIS A 258 -75.09 18.84 -51.29
N LYS A 259 -74.15 19.26 -52.14
CA LYS A 259 -74.46 20.16 -53.28
C LYS A 259 -75.46 19.56 -54.27
N CYS A 260 -75.51 18.23 -54.40
CA CYS A 260 -76.53 17.52 -55.18
C CYS A 260 -77.87 17.40 -54.42
N ARG A 261 -77.81 17.24 -53.10
CA ARG A 261 -78.94 17.08 -52.16
C ARG A 261 -79.56 18.40 -51.70
N ASP A 262 -78.93 19.56 -51.90
CA ASP A 262 -79.50 20.89 -51.66
C ASP A 262 -80.70 21.20 -52.57
N LYS A 263 -81.03 20.30 -53.52
CA LYS A 263 -82.33 20.24 -54.19
C LYS A 263 -83.45 19.61 -53.34
N CYS A 264 -83.16 19.08 -52.14
CA CYS A 264 -84.10 18.39 -51.26
C CYS A 264 -83.77 18.66 -49.77
N GLY A 265 -84.43 19.68 -49.19
CA GLY A 265 -84.18 20.19 -47.84
C GLY A 265 -84.73 19.33 -46.69
N PHE A 266 -84.13 18.17 -46.41
CA PHE A 266 -84.38 17.42 -45.18
C PHE A 266 -83.13 17.36 -44.31
N THR A 267 -83.16 18.07 -43.18
CA THR A 267 -82.15 17.97 -42.12
C THR A 267 -82.37 16.66 -41.36
N GLU A 268 -81.37 15.77 -41.36
CA GLU A 268 -81.42 14.47 -40.67
C GLU A 268 -81.47 14.66 -39.16
N VAL A 269 -82.66 14.54 -38.58
CA VAL A 269 -82.88 14.45 -37.13
C VAL A 269 -82.69 12.98 -36.72
N SER A 270 -81.81 12.70 -35.76
CA SER A 270 -81.56 11.33 -35.27
C SER A 270 -82.87 10.65 -34.82
N GLY A 271 -83.04 9.36 -35.12
CA GLY A 271 -84.26 8.61 -34.76
C GLY A 271 -84.58 8.64 -33.26
N LEU A 272 -83.56 8.76 -32.40
CA LEU A 272 -83.73 8.93 -30.96
C LEU A 272 -84.27 10.32 -30.61
N GLU A 273 -83.84 11.35 -31.33
CA GLU A 273 -84.34 12.72 -31.16
C GLU A 273 -85.79 12.81 -31.60
N LEU A 274 -86.15 12.19 -32.73
CA LEU A 274 -87.55 12.08 -33.18
C LEU A 274 -88.43 11.34 -32.18
N ALA A 275 -87.95 10.24 -31.59
CA ALA A 275 -88.67 9.50 -30.57
C ALA A 275 -88.93 10.34 -29.30
N VAL A 276 -87.95 11.16 -28.87
CA VAL A 276 -88.10 12.03 -27.70
C VAL A 276 -88.98 13.25 -28.00
N LEU A 277 -88.91 13.80 -29.22
CA LEU A 277 -89.82 14.87 -29.65
C LEU A 277 -91.27 14.39 -29.73
N GLY A 278 -91.50 13.15 -30.20
CA GLY A 278 -92.82 12.54 -30.34
C GLY A 278 -93.44 12.02 -29.05
N ALA A 279 -92.66 11.88 -27.96
CA ALA A 279 -93.16 11.41 -26.67
C ALA A 279 -93.89 12.50 -25.85
N CYS A 280 -93.81 13.76 -26.26
CA CYS A 280 -94.46 14.86 -25.55
C CYS A 280 -95.90 15.05 -26.07
N LEU A 281 -96.88 14.99 -25.17
CA LEU A 281 -98.30 15.20 -25.49
C LEU A 281 -98.67 16.69 -25.67
N CYS A 282 -97.73 17.61 -25.47
CA CYS A 282 -97.98 19.04 -25.63
C CYS A 282 -97.87 19.44 -27.11
N HIS A 283 -98.91 20.09 -27.64
CA HIS A 283 -98.89 20.61 -29.01
C HIS A 283 -98.20 21.98 -29.08
N GLY A 284 -97.19 22.10 -29.94
CA GLY A 284 -96.62 23.40 -30.29
C GLY A 284 -97.45 24.10 -31.38
N PRO A 285 -97.42 25.44 -31.46
CA PRO A 285 -98.07 26.15 -32.55
C PRO A 285 -97.49 25.70 -33.91
N GLY A 286 -98.38 25.37 -34.86
CA GLY A 286 -98.02 25.05 -36.24
C GLY A 286 -97.35 23.70 -36.47
N GLY A 287 -97.53 22.69 -35.60
CA GLY A 287 -96.92 21.37 -35.78
C GLY A 287 -95.42 21.32 -35.46
N SER A 288 -94.87 22.39 -34.88
CA SER A 288 -93.50 22.41 -34.37
C SER A 288 -93.40 21.68 -33.02
N PRO A 289 -92.27 21.03 -32.69
CA PRO A 289 -92.09 20.42 -31.39
C PRO A 289 -92.16 21.48 -30.28
N CYS A 290 -92.95 21.21 -29.24
CA CYS A 290 -93.13 22.13 -28.12
C CYS A 290 -91.82 22.35 -27.33
N ALA A 291 -91.78 23.40 -26.52
CA ALA A 291 -90.59 23.72 -25.71
C ALA A 291 -90.21 22.58 -24.76
N CYS A 292 -91.20 21.85 -24.22
CA CYS A 292 -90.99 20.67 -23.38
C CYS A 292 -90.26 19.56 -24.14
N ALA A 293 -90.68 19.27 -25.38
CA ALA A 293 -90.05 18.28 -26.24
C ALA A 293 -88.61 18.66 -26.60
N LYS A 294 -88.38 19.93 -26.98
CA LYS A 294 -87.03 20.44 -27.29
C LYS A 294 -86.09 20.37 -26.08
N MET A 295 -86.59 20.73 -24.90
CA MET A 295 -85.85 20.63 -23.66
C MET A 295 -85.57 19.17 -23.28
N ALA A 296 -86.53 18.27 -23.46
CA ALA A 296 -86.35 16.84 -23.21
C ALA A 296 -85.28 16.23 -24.14
N VAL A 297 -85.24 16.62 -25.42
CA VAL A 297 -84.17 16.22 -26.34
C VAL A 297 -82.82 16.77 -25.88
N SER A 298 -82.75 18.06 -25.53
CA SER A 298 -81.52 18.69 -25.05
C SER A 298 -80.99 18.00 -23.78
N ALA A 299 -81.87 17.76 -22.81
CA ALA A 299 -81.54 17.05 -21.58
C ALA A 299 -81.11 15.60 -21.85
N ARG A 300 -81.75 14.91 -22.81
CA ARG A 300 -81.36 13.55 -23.22
C ARG A 300 -79.99 13.52 -23.91
N LYS A 301 -79.69 14.50 -24.77
CA LYS A 301 -78.35 14.67 -25.36
C LYS A 301 -77.29 14.90 -24.28
N MET A 302 -77.59 15.78 -23.32
CA MET A 302 -76.71 16.04 -22.18
C MET A 302 -76.50 14.79 -21.32
N LEU A 303 -77.56 14.04 -21.02
CA LEU A 303 -77.47 12.78 -20.26
C LEU A 303 -76.62 11.72 -20.97
N LEU A 304 -76.73 11.60 -22.29
CA LEU A 304 -75.90 10.67 -23.05
C LEU A 304 -74.42 11.07 -23.01
N LYS A 305 -74.13 12.37 -23.15
CA LYS A 305 -72.77 12.90 -23.02
C LYS A 305 -72.20 12.64 -21.63
N LEU A 306 -72.96 12.93 -20.58
CA LEU A 306 -72.55 12.67 -19.19
C LEU A 306 -72.36 11.17 -18.91
N LYS A 307 -73.21 10.29 -19.47
CA LYS A 307 -73.02 8.84 -19.36
C LYS A 307 -71.74 8.37 -20.05
N GLN A 308 -71.41 8.95 -21.20
CA GLN A 308 -70.16 8.65 -21.89
C GLN A 308 -68.94 9.12 -21.07
N GLU A 309 -68.98 10.34 -20.54
CA GLU A 309 -67.93 10.89 -19.67
C GLU A 309 -67.76 10.05 -18.40
N LEU A 310 -68.86 9.64 -17.75
CA LEU A 310 -68.81 8.73 -16.61
C LEU A 310 -68.18 7.38 -16.96
N GLY A 311 -68.50 6.82 -18.13
CA GLY A 311 -67.89 5.59 -18.61
C GLY A 311 -66.37 5.71 -18.81
N LEU A 312 -65.91 6.85 -19.34
CA LEU A 312 -64.47 7.13 -19.49
C LEU A 312 -63.77 7.31 -18.14
N LEU A 313 -64.38 8.08 -17.23
CA LEU A 313 -63.86 8.26 -15.87
C LEU A 313 -63.80 6.94 -15.10
N GLN A 314 -64.79 6.07 -15.27
CA GLN A 314 -64.80 4.76 -14.63
C GLN A 314 -63.66 3.87 -15.15
N LYS A 315 -63.41 3.84 -16.46
CA LYS A 315 -62.27 3.12 -17.04
C LYS A 315 -60.94 3.66 -16.51
N SER A 316 -60.77 4.98 -16.50
CA SER A 316 -59.56 5.62 -15.97
C SER A 316 -59.34 5.29 -14.47
N LYS A 317 -60.43 5.25 -13.68
CA LYS A 317 -60.38 4.83 -12.29
C LYS A 317 -59.92 3.37 -12.17
N GLU A 318 -60.48 2.45 -12.94
CA GLU A 318 -60.09 1.03 -12.94
C GLU A 318 -58.62 0.83 -13.32
N GLU A 319 -58.13 1.54 -14.35
CA GLU A 319 -56.72 1.53 -14.74
C GLU A 319 -55.80 2.04 -13.63
N ALA A 320 -56.19 3.10 -12.93
CA ALA A 320 -55.43 3.62 -11.79
C ALA A 320 -55.35 2.60 -10.63
N TYR A 321 -56.43 1.86 -10.36
CA TYR A 321 -56.42 0.77 -9.36
C TYR A 321 -55.48 -0.37 -9.76
N ILE A 322 -55.52 -0.79 -11.03
CA ILE A 322 -54.62 -1.84 -11.55
C ILE A 322 -53.16 -1.39 -11.42
N MET A 323 -52.86 -0.14 -11.76
CA MET A 323 -51.51 0.42 -11.66
C MET A 323 -51.04 0.50 -10.20
N ALA A 324 -51.90 0.95 -9.28
CA ALA A 324 -51.57 1.00 -7.86
C ALA A 324 -51.28 -0.40 -7.29
N ASP A 325 -52.05 -1.42 -7.69
CA ASP A 325 -51.82 -2.80 -7.28
C ASP A 325 -50.51 -3.37 -7.86
N ALA A 326 -50.19 -3.05 -9.11
CA ALA A 326 -48.92 -3.42 -9.73
C ALA A 326 -47.72 -2.82 -8.97
N PHE A 327 -47.80 -1.55 -8.56
CA PHE A 327 -46.77 -0.93 -7.72
C PHE A 327 -46.67 -1.58 -6.34
N ARG A 328 -47.80 -1.89 -5.70
CA ARG A 328 -47.84 -2.60 -4.41
C ARG A 328 -47.13 -3.95 -4.53
N ILE A 329 -47.46 -4.76 -5.54
CA ILE A 329 -46.84 -6.07 -5.77
C ILE A 329 -45.34 -5.93 -6.05
N ALA A 330 -44.94 -4.98 -6.90
CA ALA A 330 -43.53 -4.76 -7.20
C ALA A 330 -42.73 -4.36 -5.95
N PHE A 331 -43.31 -3.53 -5.09
CA PHE A 331 -42.71 -3.15 -3.82
C PHE A 331 -42.57 -4.34 -2.86
N GLU A 332 -43.62 -5.15 -2.71
CA GLU A 332 -43.58 -6.38 -1.90
C GLU A 332 -42.50 -7.36 -2.40
N GLN A 333 -42.38 -7.54 -3.72
CA GLN A 333 -41.33 -8.38 -4.31
C GLN A 333 -39.93 -7.83 -4.02
N GLN A 334 -39.73 -6.51 -4.11
CA GLN A 334 -38.45 -5.89 -3.75
C GLN A 334 -38.12 -6.08 -2.26
N LEU A 335 -39.12 -5.90 -1.40
CA LEU A 335 -38.97 -6.08 0.04
C LEU A 335 -38.59 -7.53 0.39
N MET A 336 -39.25 -8.52 -0.22
CA MET A 336 -38.92 -9.93 -0.05
C MET A 336 -37.50 -10.25 -0.53
N ARG A 337 -37.09 -9.76 -1.71
CA ARG A 337 -35.71 -9.95 -2.21
C ARG A 337 -34.67 -9.36 -1.26
N LYS A 338 -34.93 -8.18 -0.68
CA LYS A 338 -34.03 -7.53 0.28
C LYS A 338 -33.97 -8.29 1.61
N ASN A 339 -35.10 -8.75 2.12
CA ASN A 339 -35.15 -9.57 3.33
C ASN A 339 -34.41 -10.90 3.14
N ASP A 340 -34.57 -11.57 1.99
CA ASP A 340 -33.83 -12.80 1.68
C ASP A 340 -32.32 -12.57 1.60
N GLN A 341 -31.88 -11.45 1.01
CA GLN A 341 -30.48 -11.05 0.99
C GLN A 341 -29.95 -10.80 2.41
N ALA A 342 -30.70 -10.09 3.25
CA ALA A 342 -30.33 -9.82 4.64
C ALA A 342 -30.25 -11.12 5.47
N LEU A 343 -31.18 -12.07 5.24
CA LEU A 343 -31.16 -13.37 5.89
C LEU A 343 -29.91 -14.17 5.50
N ARG A 344 -29.56 -14.22 4.21
CA ARG A 344 -28.35 -14.88 3.71
C ARG A 344 -27.09 -14.28 4.31
N LEU A 345 -27.00 -12.95 4.36
CA LEU A 345 -25.88 -12.23 4.98
C LEU A 345 -25.76 -12.58 6.48
N THR A 346 -26.89 -12.61 7.19
CA THR A 346 -26.93 -12.98 8.62
C THR A 346 -26.53 -14.44 8.83
N GLN A 347 -26.93 -15.34 7.94
CA GLN A 347 -26.54 -16.76 8.01
C GLN A 347 -25.04 -16.94 7.75
N MET A 348 -24.48 -16.23 6.76
CA MET A 348 -23.05 -16.22 6.50
C MET A 348 -22.26 -15.64 7.67
N ASP A 349 -22.70 -14.52 8.26
CA ASP A 349 -22.09 -13.94 9.45
C ASP A 349 -22.11 -14.92 10.65
N LYS A 350 -23.23 -15.63 10.87
CA LYS A 350 -23.31 -16.69 11.89
C LYS A 350 -22.33 -17.84 11.60
N MET A 351 -22.15 -18.24 10.34
CA MET A 351 -21.16 -19.26 9.96
C MET A 351 -19.73 -18.79 10.18
N CYS A 352 -19.39 -17.57 9.77
CA CYS A 352 -18.09 -16.95 10.01
C CYS A 352 -17.80 -16.87 11.51
N LYS A 353 -18.74 -16.39 12.33
CA LYS A 353 -18.60 -16.33 13.80
C LYS A 353 -18.41 -17.71 14.43
N LYS A 354 -19.11 -18.74 13.95
CA LYS A 354 -18.91 -20.13 14.41
C LYS A 354 -17.54 -20.66 14.01
N ALA A 355 -17.08 -20.37 12.79
CA ALA A 355 -15.74 -20.74 12.33
C ALA A 355 -14.64 -20.04 13.15
N THR A 356 -14.77 -18.73 13.41
CA THR A 356 -13.83 -17.99 14.28
C THR A 356 -13.82 -18.52 15.71
N LYS A 357 -14.98 -18.90 16.27
CA LYS A 357 -15.05 -19.54 17.60
C LYS A 357 -14.38 -20.93 17.61
N TRP A 358 -14.54 -21.71 16.55
CA TRP A 358 -13.89 -23.02 16.41
C TRP A 358 -12.37 -22.90 16.25
N ILE A 359 -11.89 -21.91 15.49
CA ILE A 359 -10.47 -21.60 15.33
C ILE A 359 -9.86 -21.15 16.66
N ASN A 360 -10.53 -20.24 17.39
CA ASN A 360 -10.11 -19.82 18.73
C ASN A 360 -10.09 -20.98 19.74
N TRP A 361 -11.06 -21.90 19.68
CA TRP A 361 -11.07 -23.10 20.53
C TRP A 361 -9.88 -24.01 20.22
N LYS A 362 -9.55 -24.20 18.94
CA LYS A 362 -8.39 -25.02 18.53
C LYS A 362 -7.07 -24.43 19.03
N HIS A 363 -6.88 -23.11 18.90
CA HIS A 363 -5.70 -22.42 19.42
C HIS A 363 -5.55 -22.60 20.94
N LEU A 364 -6.65 -22.46 21.70
CA LEU A 364 -6.63 -22.62 23.16
C LEU A 364 -6.29 -24.06 23.62
N LYS A 365 -6.49 -25.07 22.76
CA LYS A 365 -6.17 -26.47 23.04
C LYS A 365 -4.72 -26.85 22.72
N GLU A 366 -4.06 -26.11 21.83
CA GLU A 366 -2.66 -26.32 21.47
C GLU A 366 -1.71 -25.60 22.44
N ASP A 367 -2.11 -24.44 22.98
CA ASP A 367 -1.30 -23.66 23.93
C ASP A 367 -1.31 -24.23 25.37
N GLY A 368 -2.16 -25.22 25.68
CA GLY A 368 -2.27 -25.82 27.02
C GLY A 368 -1.43 -27.09 27.24
N LYS A 369 -0.48 -27.43 26.35
CA LYS A 369 0.26 -28.71 26.38
C LYS A 369 1.76 -28.61 26.65
N TYR A 370 2.27 -27.45 27.06
CA TYR A 370 3.66 -27.32 27.50
C TYR A 370 3.75 -26.50 28.78
N GLU A 371 3.62 -27.17 29.92
CA GLU A 371 4.36 -26.82 31.14
C GLU A 371 4.39 -28.07 32.02
N LEU A 372 5.62 -28.51 32.30
CA LEU A 372 6.03 -29.70 33.05
C LEU A 372 6.31 -29.31 34.51
#